data_AF-A0A954PI12-F1
#
_entry.id   AF-A0A954PI12-F1
#
_cell.length_a   1.000
_cell.length_b   1.000
_cell.length_c   1.000
_cell.angle_alpha   90.00
_cell.angle_beta   90.00
_cell.angle_gamma   90.00
#
_symmetry.space_group_name_H-M   'P 1'
#
loop_
_entity.id
_entity.type
_entity.pdbx_description
1 polymer ?
#
loop_
_entity_poly.entity_id
_entity_poly.type
_entity_poly.pdbx_seq_one_letter_code
_entity_poly.pdbx_strand_id
1 'polypeptide(L)'
;MKKLSLLLLLLTIWLHGGICSTQAALVFSSTLQADFEFEVVDGPLSAISGINAGDILPFRALGSLEFTLDDSVPGATSMAFTDVTGTLTGVSPGPFLPFEITPDVQFVGGSLDDIVRDGGGQIVSANVVGLQMLWEMTGNPAILGGADVLLYGTDPLEFNGAISAIPFAFGDVLFGPDDFEVFLDMGLGNPGLPGGDPLAVIGRNRFLTAVPEPSCLCLLAIACGTIAVGRRRATRTSRLTAAR
;
A
#
# COMPACT_ATOMS: atom_id res chain seq x y z
N MET A 1 -58.55 -35.93 -10.37
CA MET A 1 -57.45 -35.44 -11.25
C MET A 1 -56.93 -34.05 -10.84
N LYS A 2 -56.59 -33.80 -9.55
CA LYS A 2 -56.14 -32.47 -9.07
C LYS A 2 -54.83 -32.47 -8.25
N LYS A 3 -54.21 -33.63 -8.02
CA LYS A 3 -52.99 -33.73 -7.17
C LYS A 3 -51.68 -33.75 -7.97
N LEU A 4 -51.72 -33.94 -9.29
CA LEU A 4 -50.52 -34.03 -10.13
C LEU A 4 -49.88 -32.67 -10.44
N SER A 5 -50.67 -31.58 -10.41
CA SER A 5 -50.19 -30.24 -10.80
C SER A 5 -49.36 -29.53 -9.74
N LEU A 6 -49.52 -29.89 -8.46
CA LEU A 6 -48.79 -29.25 -7.36
C LEU A 6 -47.37 -29.81 -7.20
N LEU A 7 -47.18 -31.10 -7.52
CA LEU A 7 -45.87 -31.75 -7.43
C LEU A 7 -44.90 -31.25 -8.52
N LEU A 8 -45.42 -30.94 -9.71
CA LEU A 8 -44.62 -30.41 -10.83
C LEU A 8 -44.21 -28.93 -10.60
N LEU A 9 -45.03 -28.17 -9.88
CA LEU A 9 -44.72 -26.78 -9.50
C LEU A 9 -43.64 -26.71 -8.40
N LEU A 10 -43.66 -27.65 -7.45
CA LEU A 10 -42.63 -27.73 -6.40
C LEU A 10 -41.29 -28.24 -6.94
N LEU A 11 -41.29 -29.13 -7.94
CA LEU A 11 -40.06 -29.61 -8.58
C LEU A 11 -39.38 -28.53 -9.45
N THR A 12 -40.16 -27.64 -10.08
CA THR A 12 -39.61 -26.52 -10.87
C THR A 12 -39.04 -25.40 -10.01
N ILE A 13 -39.59 -25.18 -8.80
CA ILE A 13 -39.00 -24.24 -7.82
C ILE A 13 -37.68 -24.81 -7.24
N TRP A 14 -37.56 -26.14 -7.11
CA TRP A 14 -36.33 -26.78 -6.63
C TRP A 14 -35.20 -26.79 -7.68
N LEU A 15 -35.52 -26.80 -8.97
CA LEU A 15 -34.54 -26.78 -10.07
C LEU A 15 -34.13 -25.37 -10.56
N HIS A 16 -34.83 -24.32 -10.09
CA HIS A 16 -34.48 -22.91 -10.38
C HIS A 16 -34.01 -22.14 -9.13
N GLY A 17 -33.64 -22.86 -8.06
CA GLY A 17 -32.68 -22.34 -7.08
C GLY A 17 -31.32 -22.22 -7.75
N GLY A 18 -31.24 -21.39 -8.80
CA GLY A 18 -29.99 -20.95 -9.38
C GLY A 18 -29.15 -20.45 -8.23
N ILE A 19 -28.04 -21.14 -8.02
CA ILE A 19 -26.98 -20.73 -7.12
C ILE A 19 -26.49 -19.41 -7.71
N CYS A 20 -27.15 -18.31 -7.33
CA CYS A 20 -26.52 -17.02 -7.38
C CYS A 20 -25.50 -17.09 -6.25
N SER A 21 -24.36 -17.73 -6.52
CA SER A 21 -23.16 -17.49 -5.75
C SER A 21 -22.83 -16.03 -6.03
N THR A 22 -23.37 -15.13 -5.23
CA THR A 22 -22.74 -13.83 -4.99
C THR A 22 -21.41 -14.18 -4.36
N GLN A 23 -20.41 -14.42 -5.21
CA GLN A 23 -19.09 -14.74 -4.75
C GLN A 23 -18.55 -13.48 -4.09
N ALA A 24 -18.11 -13.63 -2.85
CA ALA A 24 -17.68 -12.51 -2.02
C ALA A 24 -16.40 -11.93 -2.63
N ALA A 25 -16.31 -10.60 -2.69
CA ALA A 25 -15.05 -9.94 -2.99
C ALA A 25 -13.96 -10.45 -2.04
N LEU A 26 -12.75 -10.65 -2.55
CA LEU A 26 -11.62 -11.01 -1.73
C LEU A 26 -11.04 -9.72 -1.14
N VAL A 27 -11.21 -9.54 0.18
CA VAL A 27 -10.69 -8.39 0.92
C VAL A 27 -9.51 -8.81 1.77
N PHE A 28 -8.42 -8.05 1.72
CA PHE A 28 -7.26 -8.28 2.57
C PHE A 28 -6.53 -6.99 2.91
N SER A 29 -5.84 -6.97 4.04
CA SER A 29 -5.01 -5.82 4.45
C SER A 29 -3.53 -6.13 4.32
N SER A 30 -2.71 -5.13 3.99
CA SER A 30 -1.25 -5.24 3.98
C SER A 30 -0.63 -3.94 4.46
N THR A 31 0.35 -4.04 5.35
CA THR A 31 1.18 -2.89 5.73
C THR A 31 2.25 -2.68 4.67
N LEU A 32 2.28 -1.50 4.08
CA LEU A 32 3.23 -1.13 3.05
C LEU A 32 4.16 -0.01 3.53
N GLN A 33 5.41 -0.09 3.08
CA GLN A 33 6.36 1.01 3.06
C GLN A 33 6.47 1.54 1.63
N ALA A 34 6.22 2.82 1.44
CA ALA A 34 6.49 3.52 0.20
C ALA A 34 7.77 4.34 0.33
N ASP A 35 8.71 4.12 -0.59
CA ASP A 35 9.97 4.87 -0.68
C ASP A 35 10.02 5.67 -1.99
N PHE A 36 10.19 6.98 -1.88
CA PHE A 36 10.30 7.92 -3.00
C PHE A 36 11.60 8.73 -2.92
N GLU A 37 12.02 9.30 -4.05
CA GLU A 37 13.06 10.32 -4.11
C GLU A 37 12.54 11.51 -4.91
N PHE A 38 12.73 12.73 -4.42
CA PHE A 38 12.36 13.95 -5.13
C PHE A 38 13.61 14.73 -5.51
N GLU A 39 13.82 14.91 -6.80
CA GLU A 39 14.84 15.81 -7.34
C GLU A 39 14.26 17.22 -7.44
N VAL A 40 14.87 18.15 -6.72
CA VAL A 40 14.43 19.55 -6.70
C VAL A 40 14.73 20.20 -8.04
N VAL A 41 13.73 20.81 -8.67
CA VAL A 41 13.93 21.59 -9.89
C VAL A 41 14.12 23.07 -9.56
N ASP A 42 14.58 23.84 -10.55
CA ASP A 42 14.61 25.30 -10.42
C ASP A 42 13.17 25.84 -10.35
N GLY A 43 12.78 26.37 -9.19
CA GLY A 43 11.38 26.70 -8.90
C GLY A 43 11.15 27.14 -7.44
N PRO A 44 9.91 27.07 -6.94
CA PRO A 44 9.58 27.54 -5.59
C PRO A 44 10.32 26.79 -4.48
N LEU A 45 10.61 25.50 -4.69
CA LEU A 45 11.32 24.68 -3.71
C LEU A 45 12.83 24.97 -3.68
N SER A 46 13.46 25.32 -4.81
CA SER A 46 14.87 25.76 -4.82
C SER A 46 15.07 27.15 -4.20
N ALA A 47 14.00 27.92 -4.00
CA ALA A 47 14.05 29.19 -3.27
C ALA A 47 14.12 29.00 -1.74
N ILE A 48 13.93 27.77 -1.24
CA ILE A 48 14.04 27.44 0.17
C ILE A 48 15.51 27.43 0.59
N SER A 49 15.84 28.22 1.62
CA SER A 49 17.22 28.29 2.13
C SER A 49 17.76 26.92 2.52
N GLY A 50 18.89 26.53 1.91
CA GLY A 50 19.55 25.25 2.15
C GLY A 50 19.12 24.12 1.22
N ILE A 51 18.32 24.42 0.20
CA ILE A 51 17.90 23.51 -0.87
C ILE A 51 18.33 24.11 -2.20
N ASN A 52 18.93 23.29 -3.05
CA ASN A 52 19.38 23.69 -4.38
C ASN A 52 18.66 22.85 -5.44
N ALA A 53 18.52 23.43 -6.64
CA ALA A 53 18.13 22.65 -7.80
C ALA A 53 19.16 21.51 -8.03
N GLY A 54 18.65 20.30 -8.27
CA GLY A 54 19.42 19.07 -8.37
C GLY A 54 19.63 18.32 -7.05
N ASP A 55 19.22 18.88 -5.90
CA ASP A 55 19.23 18.13 -4.64
C ASP A 55 18.23 16.96 -4.71
N ILE A 56 18.65 15.78 -4.25
CA ILE A 56 17.80 14.59 -4.15
C ILE A 56 17.37 14.41 -2.70
N LEU A 57 16.06 14.42 -2.49
CA LEU A 57 15.43 14.31 -1.19
C LEU A 57 14.71 12.96 -1.08
N PRO A 58 15.14 12.04 -0.21
CA PRO A 58 14.44 10.77 -0.02
C PRO A 58 13.17 10.97 0.83
N PHE A 59 12.12 10.20 0.59
CA PHE A 59 10.86 10.24 1.34
C PHE A 59 10.46 8.81 1.67
N ARG A 60 9.97 8.59 2.89
CA ARG A 60 9.42 7.31 3.31
C ARG A 60 8.07 7.52 3.97
N ALA A 61 7.09 6.74 3.52
CA ALA A 61 5.79 6.62 4.17
C ALA A 61 5.49 5.16 4.51
N LEU A 62 4.76 4.96 5.60
CA LEU A 62 4.38 3.67 6.14
C LEU A 62 2.89 3.70 6.50
N GLY A 63 2.19 2.62 6.20
CA GLY A 63 0.84 2.45 6.71
C GLY A 63 0.13 1.22 6.17
N SER A 64 -1.14 1.08 6.50
CA SER A 64 -1.92 -0.10 6.13
C SER A 64 -2.89 0.26 5.02
N LEU A 65 -2.93 -0.60 4.01
CA LEU A 65 -3.90 -0.55 2.94
C LEU A 65 -4.80 -1.78 3.01
N GLU A 66 -6.08 -1.60 2.72
CA GLU A 66 -7.07 -2.64 2.49
C GLU A 66 -7.35 -2.72 1.00
N PHE A 67 -7.19 -3.91 0.43
CA PHE A 67 -7.37 -4.20 -0.98
C PHE A 67 -8.63 -5.04 -1.15
N THR A 68 -9.43 -4.71 -2.16
CA THR A 68 -10.60 -5.47 -2.57
C THR A 68 -10.41 -5.96 -4.01
N LEU A 69 -10.42 -7.27 -4.20
CA LEU A 69 -10.31 -7.93 -5.50
C LEU A 69 -11.66 -8.49 -5.94
N ASP A 70 -11.93 -8.40 -7.24
CA ASP A 70 -13.06 -9.08 -7.87
C ASP A 70 -12.80 -10.59 -8.00
N ASP A 71 -13.36 -11.39 -7.09
CA ASP A 71 -13.37 -12.87 -7.16
C ASP A 71 -14.67 -13.42 -7.74
N SER A 72 -15.35 -12.70 -8.62
CA SER A 72 -16.58 -13.17 -9.25
C SER A 72 -16.39 -14.39 -10.18
N VAL A 73 -15.15 -14.69 -10.59
CA VAL A 73 -14.81 -15.79 -11.48
C VAL A 73 -13.92 -16.81 -10.75
N PRO A 74 -14.49 -17.94 -10.26
CA PRO A 74 -13.71 -18.97 -9.57
C PRO A 74 -12.59 -19.52 -10.45
N GLY A 75 -11.38 -19.57 -9.89
CA GLY A 75 -10.22 -20.11 -10.59
C GLY A 75 -9.70 -19.23 -11.73
N ALA A 76 -10.14 -17.96 -11.80
CA ALA A 76 -9.54 -17.00 -12.71
C ALA A 76 -8.04 -16.86 -12.44
N THR A 77 -7.28 -16.73 -13.52
CA THR A 77 -5.84 -16.44 -13.50
C THR A 77 -5.56 -14.94 -13.43
N SER A 78 -6.61 -14.11 -13.42
CA SER A 78 -6.52 -12.65 -13.27
C SER A 78 -7.72 -12.13 -12.46
N MET A 79 -7.49 -11.10 -11.65
CA MET A 79 -8.48 -10.47 -10.79
C MET A 79 -8.21 -8.96 -10.71
N ALA A 80 -9.21 -8.14 -11.00
CA ALA A 80 -9.06 -6.69 -10.90
C ALA A 80 -9.07 -6.23 -9.44
N PHE A 81 -8.24 -5.24 -9.11
CA PHE A 81 -8.45 -4.43 -7.92
C PHE A 81 -9.69 -3.56 -8.17
N THR A 82 -10.66 -3.67 -7.29
CA THR A 82 -11.93 -2.92 -7.37
C THR A 82 -11.96 -1.75 -6.41
N ASP A 83 -11.22 -1.86 -5.31
CA ASP A 83 -11.03 -0.79 -4.35
C ASP A 83 -9.70 -1.02 -3.62
N VAL A 84 -9.01 0.07 -3.29
CA VAL A 84 -7.89 0.06 -2.34
C VAL A 84 -8.01 1.32 -1.51
N THR A 85 -8.12 1.13 -0.21
CA THR A 85 -8.25 2.24 0.74
C THR A 85 -7.21 2.10 1.83
N GLY A 86 -6.83 3.23 2.43
CA GLY A 86 -5.94 3.23 3.58
C GLY A 86 -5.07 4.46 3.60
N THR A 87 -4.10 4.43 4.51
CA THR A 87 -3.31 5.60 4.87
C THR A 87 -1.83 5.26 4.78
N LEU A 88 -1.00 6.12 4.17
CA LEU A 88 0.46 6.03 4.24
C LEU A 88 1.01 7.31 4.87
N THR A 89 1.55 7.20 6.09
CA THR A 89 2.10 8.34 6.82
C THR A 89 3.62 8.35 6.74
N GLY A 90 4.21 9.49 6.36
CA GLY A 90 5.64 9.64 6.20
C GLY A 90 6.25 10.76 7.06
N VAL A 91 7.58 10.78 7.12
CA VAL A 91 8.35 11.87 7.74
C VAL A 91 9.51 12.23 6.82
N SER A 92 9.75 13.52 6.60
CA SER A 92 10.89 14.00 5.80
C SER A 92 12.23 13.73 6.48
N PRO A 93 13.25 13.24 5.76
CA PRO A 93 14.62 13.20 6.24
C PRO A 93 15.31 14.55 5.98
N GLY A 94 14.97 15.58 6.75
CA GLY A 94 15.68 16.86 6.64
C GLY A 94 14.99 18.04 7.31
N PRO A 95 15.49 19.27 7.07
CA PRO A 95 14.81 20.51 7.46
C PRO A 95 13.58 20.82 6.57
N PHE A 96 13.33 19.99 5.55
CA PHE A 96 11.99 19.90 4.98
C PHE A 96 11.04 19.60 6.14
N LEU A 97 10.08 20.49 6.34
CA LEU A 97 9.14 20.38 7.45
C LEU A 97 8.42 19.03 7.39
N PRO A 98 7.97 18.48 8.54
CA PRO A 98 7.16 17.27 8.52
C PRO A 98 6.02 17.48 7.53
N PHE A 99 6.01 16.70 6.46
CA PHE A 99 4.88 16.62 5.54
C PHE A 99 4.07 15.39 5.93
N GLU A 100 2.76 15.52 5.82
CA GLU A 100 1.86 14.38 5.88
C GLU A 100 1.54 14.06 4.42
N ILE A 101 2.04 12.94 3.90
CA ILE A 101 1.47 12.40 2.67
C ILE A 101 0.02 12.09 3.01
N THR A 102 -0.89 12.62 2.20
CA THR A 102 -2.32 12.73 2.48
C THR A 102 -2.84 11.45 3.14
N PRO A 103 -3.65 11.57 4.21
CA PRO A 103 -4.08 10.43 4.99
C PRO A 103 -4.85 9.39 4.17
N ASP A 104 -5.45 9.74 3.03
CA ASP A 104 -6.22 8.80 2.20
C ASP A 104 -5.50 8.53 0.88
N VAL A 105 -4.66 7.50 0.85
CA VAL A 105 -4.06 7.04 -0.41
C VAL A 105 -5.11 6.29 -1.19
N GLN A 106 -5.46 6.81 -2.37
CA GLN A 106 -6.43 6.19 -3.25
C GLN A 106 -5.72 5.45 -4.39
N PHE A 107 -6.13 4.21 -4.65
CA PHE A 107 -5.77 3.54 -5.90
C PHE A 107 -6.98 3.46 -6.83
N VAL A 108 -6.74 3.65 -8.12
CA VAL A 108 -7.80 3.80 -9.13
C VAL A 108 -7.76 2.72 -10.21
N GLY A 109 -6.87 1.74 -10.08
CA GLY A 109 -6.75 0.65 -11.04
C GLY A 109 -5.70 -0.40 -10.68
N GLY A 110 -5.60 -1.41 -11.55
CA GLY A 110 -4.65 -2.52 -11.49
C GLY A 110 -5.33 -3.89 -11.44
N SER A 111 -4.53 -4.94 -11.61
CA SER A 111 -4.95 -6.33 -11.45
C SER A 111 -3.88 -7.19 -10.80
N LEU A 112 -4.31 -8.32 -10.27
CA LEU A 112 -3.48 -9.51 -10.17
C LEU A 112 -3.60 -10.31 -11.45
N ASP A 113 -2.48 -10.73 -12.02
CA ASP A 113 -2.36 -11.61 -13.17
C ASP A 113 -1.50 -12.84 -12.82
N ASP A 114 -1.51 -13.86 -13.68
CA ASP A 114 -0.76 -15.12 -13.50
C ASP A 114 -0.97 -15.76 -12.11
N ILE A 115 -2.22 -15.72 -11.62
CA ILE A 115 -2.56 -16.20 -10.28
C ILE A 115 -2.34 -17.70 -10.17
N VAL A 116 -1.51 -18.10 -9.20
CA VAL A 116 -1.30 -19.50 -8.81
C VAL A 116 -1.97 -19.74 -7.47
N ARG A 117 -2.76 -20.82 -7.39
CA ARG A 117 -3.45 -21.24 -6.18
C ARG A 117 -2.96 -22.58 -5.66
N ASP A 118 -3.00 -22.77 -4.35
CA ASP A 118 -2.75 -24.06 -3.73
C ASP A 118 -3.96 -25.01 -3.84
N GLY A 119 -3.82 -26.22 -3.29
CA GLY A 119 -4.91 -27.21 -3.27
C GLY A 119 -6.12 -26.80 -2.41
N GLY A 120 -5.99 -25.75 -1.58
CA GLY A 120 -7.07 -25.13 -0.82
C GLY A 120 -7.70 -23.92 -1.52
N GLY A 121 -7.21 -23.53 -2.69
CA GLY A 121 -7.68 -22.38 -3.46
C GLY A 121 -7.10 -21.03 -3.02
N GLN A 122 -6.15 -21.01 -2.08
CA GLN A 122 -5.48 -19.77 -1.65
C GLN A 122 -4.48 -19.32 -2.69
N ILE A 123 -4.36 -18.01 -2.91
CA ILE A 123 -3.37 -17.42 -3.83
C ILE A 123 -1.99 -17.51 -3.18
N VAL A 124 -1.08 -18.22 -3.83
CA VAL A 124 0.30 -18.46 -3.37
C VAL A 124 1.37 -17.82 -4.25
N SER A 125 0.96 -17.20 -5.36
CA SER A 125 1.75 -16.21 -6.10
C SER A 125 0.88 -15.54 -7.15
N ALA A 126 1.23 -14.32 -7.53
CA ALA A 126 0.65 -13.61 -8.67
C ALA A 126 1.59 -12.49 -9.12
N ASN A 127 1.28 -11.87 -10.25
CA ASN A 127 1.87 -10.62 -10.69
C ASN A 127 0.88 -9.49 -10.45
N VAL A 128 1.27 -8.46 -9.70
CA VAL A 128 0.55 -7.19 -9.67
C VAL A 128 0.91 -6.42 -10.94
N VAL A 129 -0.11 -6.05 -11.71
CA VAL A 129 0.02 -5.31 -12.96
C VAL A 129 -0.76 -4.02 -12.87
N GLY A 130 -0.11 -2.90 -13.13
CA GLY A 130 -0.75 -1.61 -13.30
C GLY A 130 -1.45 -1.08 -12.05
N LEU A 131 -0.95 -1.35 -10.84
CA LEU A 131 -1.57 -0.84 -9.61
C LEU A 131 -1.37 0.68 -9.53
N GLN A 132 -2.43 1.45 -9.74
CA GLN A 132 -2.37 2.90 -9.95
C GLN A 132 -2.68 3.66 -8.67
N MET A 133 -1.71 4.39 -8.12
CA MET A 133 -1.84 5.20 -6.91
C MET A 133 -1.98 6.69 -7.24
N LEU A 134 -3.08 7.30 -6.84
CA LEU A 134 -3.16 8.76 -6.74
C LEU A 134 -2.36 9.21 -5.53
N TRP A 135 -1.59 10.27 -5.70
CA TRP A 135 -0.68 10.71 -4.65
C TRP A 135 -0.73 12.23 -4.50
N GLU A 136 -0.85 12.65 -3.25
CA GLU A 136 -0.88 14.04 -2.81
C GLU A 136 -0.20 14.12 -1.46
N MET A 137 0.46 15.23 -1.19
CA MET A 137 1.17 15.48 0.06
C MET A 137 0.86 16.88 0.54
N THR A 138 0.27 16.95 1.73
CA THR A 138 -0.08 18.20 2.38
C THR A 138 0.92 18.48 3.50
N GLY A 139 1.34 19.73 3.62
CA GLY A 139 2.20 20.15 4.71
C GLY A 139 1.99 21.61 5.06
N ASN A 140 2.42 21.99 6.25
CA ASN A 140 2.45 23.40 6.66
C ASN A 140 3.91 23.86 6.74
N PRO A 141 4.49 24.26 5.60
CA PRO A 141 5.85 24.76 5.61
C PRO A 141 5.92 26.16 6.24
N ALA A 142 6.30 26.25 7.52
CA ALA A 142 6.74 27.48 8.19
C ALA A 142 7.70 28.35 7.34
N ILE A 143 8.55 27.73 6.51
CA ILE A 143 9.46 28.45 5.60
C ILE A 143 8.75 29.12 4.41
N LEU A 144 7.57 28.63 4.03
CA LEU A 144 6.66 29.27 3.07
C LEU A 144 5.60 30.11 3.79
N GLY A 145 5.93 30.66 4.96
CA GLY A 145 5.07 31.56 5.71
C GLY A 145 4.01 30.86 6.59
N GLY A 146 4.07 29.54 6.72
CA GLY A 146 3.15 28.77 7.57
C GLY A 146 1.75 28.58 6.97
N ALA A 147 1.60 28.78 5.67
CA ALA A 147 0.41 28.40 4.94
C ALA A 147 0.43 26.90 4.63
N ASP A 148 -0.75 26.29 4.55
CA ASP A 148 -0.88 24.92 4.08
C ASP A 148 -0.53 24.87 2.59
N VAL A 149 0.25 23.86 2.23
CA VAL A 149 0.80 23.63 0.91
C VAL A 149 0.46 22.22 0.48
N LEU A 150 0.11 22.07 -0.79
CA LEU A 150 -0.19 20.80 -1.41
C LEU A 150 0.83 20.52 -2.52
N LEU A 151 1.45 19.35 -2.46
CA LEU A 151 2.28 18.77 -3.51
C LEU A 151 1.50 17.61 -4.12
N TYR A 152 1.37 17.56 -5.44
CA TYR A 152 0.55 16.55 -6.10
C TYR A 152 1.12 16.15 -7.46
N GLY A 153 0.79 14.94 -7.90
CA GLY A 153 1.01 14.48 -9.27
C GLY A 153 -0.27 14.61 -10.10
N THR A 154 -0.13 14.82 -11.42
CA THR A 154 -1.26 14.86 -12.34
C THR A 154 -1.71 13.48 -12.81
N ASP A 155 -0.77 12.53 -12.85
CA ASP A 155 -0.99 11.17 -13.30
C ASP A 155 -0.84 10.17 -12.14
N PRO A 156 -1.66 9.10 -12.09
CA PRO A 156 -1.47 8.04 -11.11
C PRO A 156 -0.10 7.36 -11.25
N LEU A 157 0.52 7.05 -10.11
CA LEU A 157 1.77 6.30 -10.08
C LEU A 157 1.49 4.81 -10.28
N GLU A 158 2.07 4.20 -11.30
CA GLU A 158 1.84 2.80 -11.64
C GLU A 158 2.85 1.87 -10.96
N PHE A 159 2.36 0.87 -10.23
CA PHE A 159 3.17 -0.13 -9.56
C PHE A 159 2.99 -1.52 -10.16
N ASN A 160 4.11 -2.21 -10.37
CA ASN A 160 4.17 -3.54 -10.96
C ASN A 160 5.11 -4.44 -10.16
N GLY A 161 4.81 -5.73 -10.01
CA GLY A 161 5.73 -6.64 -9.32
C GLY A 161 5.16 -8.03 -9.09
N ALA A 162 6.04 -8.98 -8.75
CA ALA A 162 5.61 -10.31 -8.34
C ALA A 162 5.36 -10.34 -6.84
N ILE A 163 4.28 -11.00 -6.43
CA ILE A 163 3.92 -11.24 -5.02
C ILE A 163 3.94 -12.73 -4.73
N SER A 164 4.24 -13.08 -3.49
CA SER A 164 4.38 -14.47 -3.05
C SER A 164 3.21 -14.99 -2.22
N ALA A 165 2.23 -14.16 -1.90
CA ALA A 165 0.96 -14.56 -1.31
C ALA A 165 -0.08 -13.42 -1.34
N ILE A 166 -1.32 -13.75 -1.01
CA ILE A 166 -2.34 -12.78 -0.55
C ILE A 166 -2.76 -13.16 0.89
N PRO A 167 -2.71 -12.24 1.87
CA PRO A 167 -2.16 -10.88 1.83
C PRO A 167 -0.69 -10.84 1.38
N PHE A 168 -0.19 -9.67 0.94
CA PHE A 168 1.19 -9.55 0.47
C PHE A 168 2.17 -10.01 1.55
N ALA A 169 3.12 -10.86 1.15
CA ALA A 169 4.09 -11.41 2.08
C ALA A 169 5.16 -10.37 2.40
N PHE A 170 5.77 -10.47 3.59
CA PHE A 170 6.82 -9.53 3.97
C PHE A 170 8.02 -9.63 3.02
N GLY A 171 8.42 -8.49 2.48
CA GLY A 171 9.47 -8.39 1.47
C GLY A 171 8.98 -8.53 0.03
N ASP A 172 7.67 -8.73 -0.21
CA ASP A 172 7.10 -8.51 -1.55
C ASP A 172 7.31 -7.03 -1.93
N VAL A 173 7.76 -6.79 -3.17
CA VAL A 173 8.14 -5.46 -3.68
C VAL A 173 7.42 -5.20 -4.99
N LEU A 174 6.74 -4.05 -5.06
CA LEU A 174 6.20 -3.48 -6.29
C LEU A 174 7.06 -2.28 -6.70
N PHE A 175 7.46 -2.27 -7.96
CA PHE A 175 8.29 -1.25 -8.58
C PHE A 175 7.38 -0.15 -9.13
N GLY A 176 7.68 1.10 -8.76
CA GLY A 176 6.97 2.28 -9.27
C GLY A 176 7.57 2.81 -10.59
N PRO A 177 7.04 3.92 -11.14
CA PRO A 177 7.60 4.59 -12.30
C PRO A 177 8.98 5.21 -12.02
N ASP A 178 9.81 5.28 -13.07
CA ASP A 178 11.15 5.87 -13.01
C ASP A 178 11.12 7.35 -12.59
N ASP A 179 10.32 8.16 -13.29
CA ASP A 179 10.16 9.60 -13.03
C ASP A 179 8.67 10.01 -13.13
N PHE A 180 8.27 11.01 -12.35
CA PHE A 180 6.95 11.67 -12.42
C PHE A 180 7.04 13.14 -11.99
N GLU A 181 6.18 13.98 -12.56
CA GLU A 181 6.15 15.41 -12.23
C GLU A 181 5.34 15.68 -10.97
N VAL A 182 5.84 16.61 -10.14
CA VAL A 182 5.18 17.03 -8.90
C VAL A 182 4.99 18.54 -8.92
N PHE A 183 3.75 18.97 -8.75
CA PHE A 183 3.36 20.37 -8.77
C PHE A 183 3.08 20.87 -7.36
N LEU A 184 3.29 22.16 -7.15
CA LEU A 184 3.04 22.86 -5.89
C LEU A 184 1.80 23.76 -6.03
N ASP A 185 0.70 23.40 -5.36
CA ASP A 185 -0.41 24.32 -5.17
C ASP A 185 -0.09 25.27 -4.00
N MET A 186 0.03 26.56 -4.31
CA MET A 186 0.30 27.62 -3.35
C MET A 186 -0.99 28.24 -2.77
N GLY A 187 -2.11 27.52 -2.81
CA GLY A 187 -3.40 27.98 -2.30
C GLY A 187 -4.16 28.87 -3.28
N LEU A 188 -3.90 28.75 -4.59
CA LEU A 188 -4.66 29.45 -5.63
C LEU A 188 -5.98 28.74 -5.96
N GLY A 189 -6.21 27.57 -5.37
CA GLY A 189 -7.50 26.89 -5.35
C GLY A 189 -7.92 26.28 -6.70
N ASN A 190 -6.97 26.05 -7.61
CA ASN A 190 -7.22 25.39 -8.89
C ASN A 190 -6.11 24.35 -9.22
N PRO A 191 -5.95 23.29 -8.41
CA PRO A 191 -5.03 22.21 -8.74
C PRO A 191 -5.39 21.60 -10.10
N GLY A 192 -4.38 21.40 -10.94
CA GLY A 192 -4.52 20.68 -12.23
C GLY A 192 -4.83 21.51 -13.47
N LEU A 193 -4.76 22.85 -13.43
CA LEU A 193 -4.80 23.65 -14.66
C LEU A 193 -3.40 23.76 -15.32
N PRO A 194 -3.27 23.57 -16.66
CA PRO A 194 -1.99 23.62 -17.41
C PRO A 194 -1.22 24.96 -17.43
N GLY A 195 -1.35 25.82 -16.43
CA GLY A 195 -0.62 27.09 -16.32
C GLY A 195 -0.74 27.82 -14.99
N GLY A 196 -1.22 27.16 -13.93
CA GLY A 196 -1.40 27.78 -12.60
C GLY A 196 -0.28 27.45 -11.62
N ASP A 197 0.03 26.16 -11.48
CA ASP A 197 0.91 25.67 -10.42
C ASP A 197 2.31 25.37 -10.94
N PRO A 198 3.37 25.87 -10.28
CA PRO A 198 4.74 25.63 -10.68
C PRO A 198 5.14 24.17 -10.44
N LEU A 199 5.94 23.63 -11.37
CA LEU A 199 6.67 22.39 -11.14
C LEU A 199 7.60 22.57 -9.93
N ALA A 200 7.51 21.65 -8.98
CA ALA A 200 8.17 21.75 -7.70
C ALA A 200 9.38 20.82 -7.62
N VAL A 201 9.17 19.55 -7.97
CA VAL A 201 10.18 18.49 -8.02
C VAL A 201 9.87 17.51 -9.13
N ILE A 202 10.88 16.75 -9.56
CA ILE A 202 10.69 15.49 -10.29
C ILE A 202 10.79 14.37 -9.29
N GLY A 203 9.70 13.64 -9.10
CA GLY A 203 9.68 12.46 -8.27
C GLY A 203 10.17 11.22 -8.98
N ARG A 204 10.78 10.32 -8.22
CA ARG A 204 11.20 9.00 -8.63
C ARG A 204 10.61 8.01 -7.67
N ASN A 205 9.87 7.05 -8.20
CA ASN A 205 9.18 6.10 -7.37
C ASN A 205 10.02 4.83 -7.31
N ARG A 206 10.54 4.50 -6.14
CA ARG A 206 11.44 3.35 -6.06
C ARG A 206 10.64 2.09 -5.78
N PHE A 207 9.93 2.01 -4.65
CA PHE A 207 9.29 0.76 -4.24
C PHE A 207 8.07 0.96 -3.33
N LEU A 208 7.04 0.11 -3.50
CA LEU A 208 6.13 -0.28 -2.43
C LEU A 208 6.57 -1.64 -1.90
N THR A 209 6.95 -1.69 -0.63
CA THR A 209 7.42 -2.91 0.02
C THR A 209 6.43 -3.35 1.09
N ALA A 210 5.97 -4.59 1.04
CA ALA A 210 5.17 -5.17 2.11
C ALA A 210 6.07 -5.41 3.35
N VAL A 211 5.67 -4.82 4.48
CA VAL A 211 6.43 -4.86 5.73
C VAL A 211 5.60 -5.51 6.86
N PRO A 212 6.24 -6.02 7.92
CA PRO A 212 5.52 -6.55 9.07
C PRO A 212 4.65 -5.49 9.73
N GLU A 213 3.46 -5.89 10.17
CA GLU A 213 2.67 -5.05 11.07
C GLU A 213 3.51 -4.70 12.32
N PRO A 214 3.39 -3.47 12.86
CA PRO A 214 4.14 -3.05 14.04
C PRO A 214 3.94 -3.98 15.25
N SER A 215 2.76 -4.55 15.39
CA SER A 215 2.38 -5.53 16.41
C SER A 215 3.22 -6.82 16.32
N CYS A 216 3.50 -7.30 15.10
CA CYS A 216 4.31 -8.48 14.85
C CYS A 216 5.78 -8.28 15.25
N LEU A 217 6.33 -7.08 15.06
CA LEU A 217 7.69 -6.75 15.50
C LEU A 217 7.83 -6.80 17.03
N CYS A 218 6.82 -6.31 17.77
CA CYS A 218 6.81 -6.41 19.22
C CYS A 218 6.77 -7.86 19.70
N LEU A 219 5.95 -8.71 19.07
CA LEU A 219 5.90 -10.14 19.42
C LEU A 219 7.21 -10.87 19.09
N LEU A 220 7.84 -10.54 17.96
CA LEU A 220 9.14 -11.10 17.59
C LEU A 220 10.24 -10.66 18.59
N ALA A 221 10.22 -9.40 19.01
CA ALA A 221 11.12 -8.89 20.04
C ALA A 221 10.90 -9.55 21.41
N ILE A 222 9.64 -9.80 21.80
CA ILE A 222 9.30 -10.53 23.03
C ILE A 222 9.74 -12.00 22.93
N ALA A 223 9.52 -12.66 21.80
CA ALA A 223 9.96 -14.04 21.58
C ALA A 223 11.50 -14.15 21.64
N CYS A 224 12.22 -13.26 20.99
CA CYS A 224 13.68 -13.18 21.09
C CYS A 224 14.16 -12.87 22.52
N GLY A 225 13.48 -11.95 23.22
CA GLY A 225 13.77 -11.59 24.60
C GLY A 225 13.58 -12.75 25.58
N THR A 226 12.49 -13.51 25.44
CA THR A 226 12.20 -14.69 26.28
C THR A 226 13.20 -15.83 26.04
N ILE A 227 13.64 -16.05 24.80
CA ILE A 227 14.70 -17.03 24.47
C ILE A 227 16.04 -16.61 25.10
N ALA A 228 16.39 -15.32 25.04
CA ALA A 228 17.61 -14.80 25.65
C ALA A 228 17.60 -14.90 27.18
N VAL A 229 16.47 -14.62 27.83
CA VAL A 229 16.29 -14.76 29.29
C VAL A 229 16.31 -16.24 29.71
N GLY A 230 15.68 -17.12 28.93
CA GLY A 230 15.71 -18.57 29.15
C GLY A 230 17.13 -19.15 29.09
N ARG A 231 17.93 -18.74 28.09
CA ARG A 231 19.34 -19.14 27.96
C ARG A 231 20.21 -18.65 29.13
N ARG A 232 19.96 -17.43 29.65
CA ARG A 232 20.67 -16.90 30.83
C ARG A 232 20.31 -17.62 32.13
N ARG A 233 19.06 -18.08 32.28
CA ARG A 233 18.66 -18.89 33.45
C ARG A 233 19.30 -20.28 33.42
N ALA A 234 19.28 -20.97 32.28
CA ALA A 234 19.86 -22.31 32.15
C ALA A 234 21.38 -22.35 32.46
N THR A 235 22.13 -21.32 32.04
CA THR A 235 23.57 -21.20 32.35
C THR A 235 23.86 -20.87 33.82
N ARG A 236 22.92 -20.24 34.54
CA ARG A 236 23.08 -19.95 35.96
C ARG A 236 22.78 -21.18 36.83
N THR A 237 21.82 -22.01 36.43
CA THR A 237 21.48 -23.25 37.14
C THR A 237 22.59 -24.30 37.02
N SER A 238 23.26 -24.42 35.87
CA SER A 238 24.36 -25.40 35.68
C SER A 238 25.61 -25.10 36.50
N ARG A 239 25.88 -23.82 36.81
CA ARG A 239 27.01 -23.44 37.70
C ARG A 239 26.76 -23.75 39.17
N LEU A 240 25.51 -23.85 39.60
CA LEU A 240 25.15 -24.17 40.98
C LEU A 240 25.18 -25.68 41.26
N THR A 241 24.96 -26.53 40.25
CA THR A 241 25.09 -27.99 40.38
C THR A 241 26.53 -28.50 40.23
N ALA A 242 27.42 -27.75 39.57
CA ALA A 242 28.84 -28.11 39.46
C ALA A 242 29.69 -27.73 40.69
N ALA A 243 29.09 -27.14 41.73
CA ALA A 243 29.75 -26.67 42.95
C ALA A 243 29.39 -27.48 44.20
N ARG A 244 28.87 -28.70 44.03
CA ARG A 244 28.69 -29.72 45.08
C ARG A 244 29.46 -30.97 44.70
#